data_AF-A0A949N5P1-F1
#
_entry.id   AF-A0A949N5P1-F1
#
_cell.length_a   1.000
_cell.length_b   1.000
_cell.length_c   1.000
_cell.angle_alpha   90.00
_cell.angle_beta   90.00
_cell.angle_gamma   90.00
#
_symmetry.space_group_name_H-M   'P 1'
#
loop_
_entity.id
_entity.type
_entity.pdbx_description
1 polymer ?
#
loop_
_entity_poly.entity_id
_entity_poly.type
_entity_poly.pdbx_seq_one_letter_code
_entity_poly.pdbx_strand_id
1 'polypeptide(L)'
;MARKNLLKGFKRPKGITFEHSEVNPTYGKFIAYPFERGYGTTIGNSLRRVLLSSIQGYAVSAVRITSYDSEGAAHVLSSEYEAIPEVVEDTPDVINRL
;
A
#
# COMPACT_ATOMS: atom_id res chain seq x y z
N MET A 1 -8.87 25.66 35.32
CA MET A 1 -8.85 24.53 36.28
C MET A 1 -9.15 23.23 35.51
N ALA A 2 -8.13 22.43 35.17
CA ALA A 2 -8.33 21.19 34.41
C ALA A 2 -9.09 20.17 35.27
N ARG A 3 -10.19 19.60 34.76
CA ARG A 3 -11.00 18.61 35.47
C ARG A 3 -10.18 17.32 35.66
N LYS A 4 -9.64 17.11 36.87
CA LYS A 4 -8.78 15.97 37.28
C LYS A 4 -9.42 14.57 37.12
N ASN A 5 -10.67 14.45 36.67
CA ASN A 5 -11.44 13.18 36.66
C ASN A 5 -12.18 12.87 35.34
N LEU A 6 -11.85 13.54 34.23
CA LEU A 6 -12.62 13.41 32.97
C LEU A 6 -12.58 11.99 32.36
N LEU A 7 -11.56 11.19 32.66
CA LEU A 7 -11.34 9.85 32.09
C LEU A 7 -11.70 8.71 33.05
N LYS A 8 -12.26 9.00 34.23
CA LYS A 8 -12.63 7.99 35.21
C LYS A 8 -13.77 7.13 34.67
N GLY A 9 -13.51 5.84 34.41
CA GLY A 9 -14.49 4.88 33.88
C GLY A 9 -14.40 4.63 32.36
N PHE A 10 -13.52 5.33 31.64
CA PHE A 10 -13.37 5.14 30.19
C PHE A 10 -12.81 3.75 29.86
N LYS A 11 -13.54 2.96 29.05
CA LYS A 11 -13.07 1.63 28.63
C LYS A 11 -11.94 1.74 27.61
N ARG A 12 -10.72 1.45 28.07
CA ARG A 12 -9.53 1.31 27.23
C ARG A 12 -9.38 -0.15 26.76
N PRO A 13 -8.89 -0.37 25.53
CA PRO A 13 -8.58 -1.72 25.07
C PRO A 13 -7.52 -2.35 25.98
N LYS A 14 -7.68 -3.65 26.28
CA LYS A 14 -6.79 -4.38 27.20
C LYS A 14 -5.49 -4.83 26.53
N GLY A 15 -5.42 -4.78 25.21
CA GLY A 15 -4.27 -5.19 24.42
C GLY A 15 -4.63 -5.29 22.94
N ILE A 16 -3.65 -5.69 22.14
CA ILE A 16 -3.78 -5.96 20.71
C ILE A 16 -3.32 -7.39 20.48
N THR A 17 -4.18 -8.20 19.85
CA THR A 17 -3.84 -9.55 19.39
C THR A 17 -3.57 -9.48 17.89
N PHE A 18 -2.49 -10.12 17.44
CA PHE A 18 -2.17 -10.26 16.03
C PHE A 18 -2.39 -11.70 15.58
N GLU A 19 -3.29 -11.89 14.63
CA GLU A 19 -3.51 -13.16 13.93
C GLU A 19 -2.80 -13.07 12.57
N HIS A 20 -1.78 -13.90 12.37
CA HIS A 20 -1.09 -14.04 11.09
C HIS A 20 -1.60 -15.30 10.37
N SER A 21 -1.81 -15.20 9.06
CA SER A 21 -2.11 -16.35 8.22
C SER A 21 -0.81 -16.95 7.70
N GLU A 22 -0.52 -18.20 8.06
CA GLU A 22 0.61 -18.94 7.49
C GLU A 22 0.47 -19.15 5.97
N VAL A 23 -0.77 -19.15 5.47
CA VAL A 23 -1.09 -19.37 4.06
C VAL A 23 -0.97 -18.09 3.23
N ASN A 24 -1.09 -16.91 3.86
CA ASN A 24 -1.04 -15.64 3.14
C ASN A 24 -0.05 -14.66 3.81
N PRO A 25 1.17 -14.52 3.28
CA PRO A 25 2.20 -13.66 3.86
C PRO A 25 1.85 -12.17 3.81
N THR A 26 0.92 -11.74 2.94
CA THR A 26 0.51 -10.33 2.82
C THR A 26 -0.73 -9.98 3.65
N TYR A 27 -1.31 -10.96 4.36
CA TYR A 27 -2.47 -10.75 5.21
C TYR A 27 -2.11 -10.75 6.70
N GLY A 28 -2.61 -9.74 7.41
CA GLY A 28 -2.52 -9.65 8.86
C GLY A 28 -3.80 -9.09 9.47
N LYS A 29 -4.23 -9.64 10.61
CA LYS A 29 -5.42 -9.22 11.32
C LYS A 29 -5.10 -8.81 12.75
N PHE A 30 -5.36 -7.55 13.08
CA PHE A 30 -5.19 -7.00 14.42
C PHE A 30 -6.54 -6.88 15.12
N ILE A 31 -6.65 -7.46 16.32
CA ILE A 31 -7.87 -7.46 17.13
C ILE A 31 -7.60 -6.69 18.42
N ALA A 32 -8.38 -5.63 18.66
CA ALA A 32 -8.29 -4.83 19.88
C ALA A 32 -9.69 -4.63 20.48
N TYR A 33 -9.84 -4.91 21.77
CA TYR A 33 -11.07 -4.74 22.54
C TYR A 33 -10.76 -4.73 24.05
N PRO A 34 -11.68 -4.28 24.92
CA PRO A 34 -12.94 -3.61 24.63
C PRO A 34 -12.74 -2.11 24.37
N PHE A 35 -13.51 -1.58 23.42
CA PHE A 35 -13.64 -0.13 23.22
C PHE A 35 -14.96 0.38 23.81
N GLU A 36 -15.01 1.66 24.14
CA GLU A 36 -16.28 2.34 24.30
C GLU A 36 -17.06 2.42 22.99
N ARG A 37 -18.38 2.56 23.11
CA ARG A 37 -19.27 2.67 21.96
C ARG A 37 -18.83 3.85 21.07
N GLY A 38 -18.68 3.61 19.77
CA GLY A 38 -18.23 4.59 18.79
C GLY A 38 -16.71 4.79 18.69
N TYR A 39 -15.94 4.45 19.73
CA TYR A 39 -14.48 4.59 19.69
C TYR A 39 -13.81 3.59 18.74
N GLY A 40 -14.36 2.38 18.62
CA GLY A 40 -13.88 1.39 17.64
C GLY A 40 -13.89 1.94 16.21
N THR A 41 -14.99 2.57 15.79
CA THR A 41 -15.10 3.21 14.47
C THR A 41 -14.19 4.42 14.34
N THR A 42 -14.08 5.24 15.38
CA THR A 42 -13.22 6.44 15.37
C THR A 42 -11.75 6.07 15.17
N ILE A 43 -11.26 5.10 15.94
CA ILE A 43 -9.89 4.60 15.86
C ILE A 43 -9.68 3.83 14.56
N GLY A 44 -10.61 2.95 14.20
CA GLY A 44 -10.54 2.15 12.97
C GLY A 44 -10.47 3.00 11.71
N ASN A 45 -11.31 4.04 11.58
CA ASN A 45 -11.26 4.97 10.46
C ASN A 45 -9.95 5.78 10.45
N SER A 46 -9.47 6.19 11.60
CA SER A 46 -8.20 6.92 11.71
C SER A 46 -7.03 6.05 11.25
N LEU A 47 -6.95 4.80 11.75
CA LEU A 47 -5.94 3.83 11.35
C LEU A 47 -6.03 3.50 9.86
N ARG A 48 -7.24 3.28 9.32
CA ARG A 48 -7.44 3.05 7.88
C ARG A 48 -6.82 4.16 7.03
N ARG A 49 -7.00 5.43 7.43
CA ARG A 49 -6.41 6.57 6.70
C ARG A 49 -4.88 6.55 6.77
N VAL A 50 -4.32 6.33 7.95
CA VAL A 50 -2.87 6.26 8.15
C VAL A 50 -2.26 5.12 7.33
N LEU A 51 -2.87 3.93 7.39
CA LEU A 51 -2.38 2.75 6.67
C LEU A 51 -2.44 2.94 5.14
N LEU A 52 -3.43 3.67 4.62
CA LEU A 52 -3.57 3.89 3.18
C LEU A 52 -2.72 5.04 2.63
N SER A 53 -2.31 6.01 3.46
CA SER A 53 -1.69 7.24 2.96
C SER A 53 -0.34 7.61 3.57
N SER A 54 0.08 6.97 4.65
CA SER A 54 1.21 7.43 5.47
C SER A 54 2.25 6.35 5.75
N ILE A 55 2.09 5.18 5.14
CA ILE A 55 3.12 4.14 5.18
C ILE A 55 4.19 4.47 4.14
N GLN A 56 5.44 4.52 4.58
CA GLN A 56 6.58 4.64 3.68
C GLN A 56 6.71 3.36 2.86
N GLY A 57 6.82 3.53 1.55
CA GLY A 57 7.05 2.43 0.61
C GLY A 57 8.00 2.87 -0.48
N TYR A 58 8.42 1.90 -1.28
CA TYR A 58 9.20 2.13 -2.50
C TYR A 58 8.35 1.67 -3.68
N ALA A 59 8.44 2.40 -4.78
CA ALA A 59 7.75 2.08 -6.02
C ALA A 59 8.62 2.51 -7.20
N VAL A 60 8.42 1.84 -8.35
CA VAL A 60 8.99 2.28 -9.62
C VAL A 60 8.32 3.60 -10.01
N SER A 61 9.11 4.65 -10.21
CA SER A 61 8.60 6.00 -10.52
C SER A 61 8.75 6.39 -11.99
N ALA A 62 9.75 5.83 -12.68
CA ALA A 62 10.00 6.05 -14.09
C ALA A 62 10.82 4.90 -14.67
N VAL A 63 10.58 4.60 -15.94
CA VAL A 63 11.37 3.65 -16.73
C VAL A 63 11.68 4.30 -18.08
N ARG A 64 12.87 4.00 -18.62
CA ARG A 64 13.27 4.37 -19.97
C ARG A 64 13.57 3.08 -20.73
N ILE A 65 12.84 2.85 -21.81
CA ILE A 65 12.97 1.66 -22.65
C ILE A 65 13.74 2.04 -23.92
N THR A 66 14.76 1.26 -24.25
CA THR A 66 15.59 1.45 -25.44
C THR A 66 15.64 0.14 -26.20
N SER A 67 15.16 0.14 -27.44
CA SER A 67 15.29 -0.97 -28.38
C SER A 67 16.49 -0.76 -29.28
N TYR A 68 17.01 -1.85 -29.82
CA TYR A 68 18.08 -1.84 -30.81
C TYR A 68 17.58 -2.56 -32.05
N ASP A 69 17.82 -1.98 -33.22
CA ASP A 69 17.53 -2.65 -34.48
C ASP A 69 18.62 -3.68 -34.84
N SER A 70 18.42 -4.39 -35.96
CA SER A 70 19.37 -5.37 -36.49
C SER A 70 20.74 -4.77 -36.87
N GLU A 71 20.82 -3.45 -37.03
CA GLU A 71 22.04 -2.71 -37.37
C GLU A 71 22.73 -2.13 -36.11
N GLY A 72 22.11 -2.29 -34.93
CA GLY A 72 22.61 -1.84 -33.64
C GLY A 72 22.29 -0.38 -33.31
N ALA A 73 21.43 0.30 -34.07
CA ALA A 73 21.00 1.66 -33.76
C ALA A 73 20.00 1.66 -32.59
N ALA A 74 20.23 2.56 -31.62
CA ALA A 74 19.40 2.69 -30.44
C ALA A 74 18.17 3.56 -30.73
N HIS A 75 16.99 3.05 -30.39
CA HIS A 75 15.74 3.78 -30.43
C HIS A 75 15.12 3.83 -29.03
N VAL A 76 14.83 5.03 -28.54
CA VAL A 76 14.20 5.22 -27.24
C VAL A 76 12.71 5.38 -27.45
N LEU A 77 11.91 4.52 -26.81
CA LEU A 77 10.46 4.61 -26.92
C LEU A 77 10.00 5.97 -26.39
N SER A 78 9.26 6.69 -27.23
CA SER A 78 8.79 8.04 -26.92
C SER A 78 7.39 8.04 -26.33
N SER A 79 6.61 6.98 -26.59
CA SER A 79 5.27 6.79 -26.04
C SER A 79 5.11 5.38 -25.48
N GLU A 80 4.31 5.28 -24.43
CA GLU A 80 3.78 4.07 -23.83
C GLU A 80 2.92 3.21 -24.77
N TYR A 81 2.48 3.77 -25.91
CA TYR A 81 1.69 3.06 -26.93
C TYR A 81 2.55 2.53 -28.09
N GLU A 82 3.86 2.80 -28.06
CA GLU A 82 4.80 2.28 -29.04
C GLU A 82 5.12 0.82 -28.73
N ALA A 83 5.09 -0.06 -29.72
CA ALA A 83 5.45 -1.46 -29.53
C ALA A 83 6.96 -1.61 -29.36
N ILE A 84 7.37 -2.48 -28.43
CA ILE A 84 8.79 -2.83 -28.27
C ILE A 84 9.10 -3.94 -29.29
N PRO A 85 10.06 -3.73 -30.22
CA PRO A 85 10.45 -4.77 -31.17
C PRO A 85 10.84 -6.06 -30.46
N GLU A 86 10.42 -7.19 -31.03
CA GLU A 86 10.74 -8.55 -30.53
C GLU A 86 10.17 -8.90 -29.14
N VAL A 87 9.31 -8.03 -28.58
CA VAL A 87 8.53 -8.33 -27.36
C VAL A 87 7.11 -8.68 -27.76
N VAL A 88 6.59 -9.77 -27.17
CA VAL A 88 5.24 -10.25 -27.47
C VAL A 88 4.18 -9.42 -26.76
N GLU A 89 4.45 -8.99 -25.53
CA GLU A 89 3.59 -8.10 -24.76
C GLU A 89 3.65 -6.65 -25.22
N ASP A 90 2.50 -5.97 -25.16
CA ASP A 90 2.44 -4.53 -25.41
C ASP A 90 3.12 -3.75 -24.28
N THR A 91 3.64 -2.56 -24.60
CA THR A 91 4.34 -1.69 -23.65
C THR A 91 3.52 -1.37 -22.38
N PRO A 92 2.20 -1.10 -22.43
CA PRO A 92 1.40 -0.90 -21.22
C PRO A 92 1.32 -2.15 -20.32
N ASP A 93 1.30 -3.35 -20.92
CA ASP A 93 1.29 -4.61 -20.17
C ASP A 93 2.61 -4.87 -19.47
N VAL A 94 3.72 -4.55 -20.14
CA VAL A 94 5.06 -4.57 -19.54
C VAL A 94 5.10 -3.59 -18.36
N ILE A 95 4.63 -2.35 -18.54
CA ILE A 95 4.62 -1.31 -17.49
C ILE A 95 3.78 -1.75 -16.29
N ASN A 96 2.63 -2.40 -16.51
CA ASN A 96 1.75 -2.87 -15.44
C ASN A 96 2.34 -4.02 -14.61
N ARG A 97 3.36 -4.73 -15.13
CA ARG A 97 4.02 -5.86 -14.46
C ARG A 97 5.38 -5.50 -13.83
N LEU A 98 5.81 -4.24 -13.92
CA LEU A 98 7.01 -3.73 -13.23
C LEU A 98 6.80 -3.62 -11.71
#